data_AF-A0A7C3A7V9-F1
#
_entry.id   AF-A0A7C3A7V9-F1
#
_cell.length_a   1.000
_cell.length_b   1.000
_cell.length_c   1.000
_cell.angle_alpha   90.00
_cell.angle_beta   90.00
_cell.angle_gamma   90.00
#
_symmetry.space_group_name_H-M   'P 1'
#
loop_
_entity.id
_entity.type
_entity.pdbx_description
1 polymer ?
#
loop_
_entity_poly.entity_id
_entity_poly.type
_entity_poly.pdbx_seq_one_letter_code
_entity_poly.pdbx_strand_id
1 'polypeptide(L)'
;MRRFNFRLEGILRYRNMIEEQRKMDLARETSLYERALRSLVEVQEKIADVEEKLARKSAKGLTGAEARIHLRYLSFLKEIERERQKELEEANERLEEARRKFIESRRERKTVETLKEKAYELYLEELKRAERKLIDEVAANKIARSIADKRRSP
;
A
#
# COMPACT_ATOMS: atom_id res chain seq x y z
N MET A 1 3.96 -8.21 38.42
CA MET A 1 3.01 -7.47 37.57
C MET A 1 2.58 -8.32 36.39
N ARG A 2 1.30 -8.28 36.02
CA ARG A 2 0.82 -8.94 34.78
C ARG A 2 1.42 -8.23 33.57
N ARG A 3 1.95 -8.98 32.60
CA ARG A 3 2.42 -8.45 31.31
C ARG A 3 1.23 -7.91 30.50
N PHE A 4 1.46 -6.87 29.70
CA PHE A 4 0.46 -6.36 28.76
C PHE A 4 0.02 -7.46 27.78
N ASN A 5 -1.29 -7.60 27.57
CA ASN A 5 -1.86 -8.55 26.62
C ASN A 5 -2.95 -7.85 25.80
N PHE A 6 -2.67 -7.65 24.51
CA PHE A 6 -3.64 -7.08 23.59
C PHE A 6 -4.51 -8.17 22.97
N ARG A 7 -5.81 -8.17 23.32
CA ARG A 7 -6.77 -9.22 22.91
C ARG A 7 -6.91 -9.39 21.39
N LEU A 8 -6.62 -8.34 20.61
CA LEU A 8 -6.76 -8.35 19.14
C LEU A 8 -5.41 -8.53 18.42
N GLU A 9 -4.36 -9.00 19.10
CA GLU A 9 -3.04 -9.21 18.49
C GLU A 9 -3.09 -10.14 17.26
N GLY A 10 -3.93 -11.18 17.31
CA GLY A 10 -4.15 -12.08 16.16
C GLY A 10 -4.76 -11.36 14.95
N ILE A 11 -5.71 -10.46 15.18
CA ILE A 11 -6.33 -9.66 14.13
C ILE A 11 -5.30 -8.68 13.55
N LEU A 12 -4.51 -8.03 14.40
CA LEU A 12 -3.46 -7.12 13.94
C LEU A 12 -2.46 -7.83 13.04
N ARG A 13 -1.98 -9.03 13.43
CA ARG A 13 -1.10 -9.85 12.57
C ARG A 13 -1.75 -10.21 11.24
N TYR A 14 -3.02 -10.61 11.26
CA TYR A 14 -3.75 -10.92 10.03
C TYR A 14 -3.87 -9.70 9.11
N ARG A 15 -4.21 -8.52 9.64
CA ARG A 15 -4.29 -7.29 8.85
C ARG A 15 -2.94 -6.84 8.29
N ASN A 16 -1.84 -7.03 9.03
CA ASN A 16 -0.50 -6.81 8.51
C ASN A 16 -0.21 -7.70 7.29
N MET A 17 -0.54 -8.99 7.39
CA MET A 17 -0.35 -9.93 6.28
C MET A 17 -1.18 -9.53 5.05
N ILE A 18 -2.43 -9.11 5.25
CA ILE A 18 -3.27 -8.64 4.14
C ILE A 18 -2.70 -7.37 3.50
N GLU A 19 -2.23 -6.39 4.27
CA GLU A 19 -1.60 -5.18 3.71
C GLU A 19 -0.37 -5.52 2.88
N GLU A 20 0.52 -6.38 3.38
CA GLU A 20 1.71 -6.80 2.63
C GLU A 20 1.33 -7.55 1.34
N GLN A 21 0.31 -8.41 1.36
CA GLN A 21 -0.20 -9.04 0.15
C GLN A 21 -0.74 -8.00 -0.85
N ARG A 22 -1.50 -7.01 -0.39
CA ARG A 22 -2.03 -5.95 -1.27
C ARG A 22 -0.93 -5.04 -1.83
N LYS A 23 0.14 -4.83 -1.06
CA LYS A 23 1.33 -4.11 -1.52
C LYS A 23 2.05 -4.86 -2.64
N MET A 24 2.21 -6.18 -2.50
CA MET A 24 2.77 -7.03 -3.57
C MET A 24 1.87 -7.04 -4.80
N ASP A 25 0.55 -7.09 -4.62
CA ASP A 25 -0.40 -7.00 -5.73
C ASP A 25 -0.29 -5.66 -6.47
N LEU A 26 -0.23 -4.54 -5.74
CA LEU A 26 -0.04 -3.22 -6.33
C LEU A 26 1.26 -3.12 -7.13
N ALA A 27 2.37 -3.67 -6.61
CA ALA A 27 3.64 -3.70 -7.31
C ALA A 27 3.57 -4.50 -8.62
N ARG A 28 2.86 -5.64 -8.59
CA ARG A 28 2.62 -6.48 -9.78
C ARG A 28 1.82 -5.73 -10.84
N GLU A 29 0.69 -5.13 -10.47
CA GLU A 29 -0.15 -4.39 -11.42
C GLU A 29 0.56 -3.15 -11.96
N THR A 30 1.41 -2.50 -11.17
CA THR A 30 2.25 -1.38 -11.63
C THR A 30 3.21 -1.85 -12.72
N SER A 31 3.88 -2.98 -12.52
CA SER A 31 4.78 -3.56 -13.53
C SER A 31 4.04 -3.98 -14.82
N LEU A 32 2.80 -4.46 -14.70
CA LEU A 32 1.94 -4.80 -15.84
C LEU A 32 1.54 -3.53 -16.63
N TYR A 33 1.10 -2.49 -15.93
CA TYR A 33 0.78 -1.19 -16.52
C TYR A 33 1.98 -0.60 -17.28
N GLU A 34 3.15 -0.58 -16.65
CA GLU A 34 4.37 -0.06 -17.28
C GLU A 34 4.77 -0.85 -18.54
N ARG A 35 4.56 -2.18 -18.54
CA ARG A 35 4.80 -3.01 -19.73
C ARG A 35 3.82 -2.68 -20.85
N ALA A 36 2.53 -2.53 -20.54
CA ALA A 36 1.52 -2.15 -21.51
C ALA A 36 1.82 -0.76 -22.10
N LEU A 37 2.21 0.20 -21.26
CA LEU A 37 2.58 1.55 -21.68
C LEU A 37 3.79 1.54 -22.61
N ARG A 38 4.85 0.81 -22.26
CA ARG A 38 6.02 0.64 -23.13
C ARG A 38 5.64 0.02 -24.48
N SER A 39 4.80 -1.02 -24.47
CA SER A 39 4.36 -1.65 -25.71
C SER A 39 3.55 -0.71 -26.61
N LEU A 40 2.73 0.18 -26.04
CA LEU A 40 2.01 1.19 -26.81
C LEU A 40 2.97 2.21 -27.42
N VAL A 41 3.91 2.73 -26.61
CA VAL A 41 4.93 3.69 -27.07
C VAL A 41 5.76 3.12 -28.22
N GLU A 42 6.20 1.86 -28.12
CA GLU A 42 6.96 1.21 -29.21
C GLU A 42 6.17 1.13 -30.53
N VAL A 43 4.85 0.94 -30.48
CA VAL A 43 4.00 0.92 -31.67
C VAL A 43 3.82 2.32 -32.23
N GLN A 44 3.65 3.32 -31.37
CA GLN A 44 3.54 4.73 -31.76
C GLN A 44 4.83 5.24 -32.43
N GLU A 45 5.99 4.89 -31.88
CA GLU A 45 7.29 5.21 -32.48
C GLU A 45 7.45 4.56 -33.86
N LYS A 46 7.03 3.29 -34.00
CA LYS A 46 7.04 2.60 -35.31
C LYS A 46 6.12 3.28 -36.32
N ILE A 47 4.93 3.72 -35.90
CA ILE A 47 4.02 4.47 -36.77
C ILE A 47 4.68 5.76 -37.23
N ALA A 48 5.24 6.55 -36.31
CA ALA A 48 5.90 7.80 -36.63
C ALA A 48 7.08 7.63 -37.61
N ASP A 49 7.92 6.61 -37.41
CA ASP A 49 9.02 6.28 -38.33
C ASP A 49 8.53 5.89 -39.74
N VAL A 50 7.44 5.12 -39.83
CA VAL A 50 6.85 4.74 -41.12
C VAL A 50 6.24 5.96 -41.82
N GLU A 51 5.53 6.82 -41.10
CA GLU A 51 4.96 8.05 -41.64
C GLU A 51 6.05 9.01 -42.13
N GLU A 52 7.14 9.18 -41.37
CA GLU A 52 8.27 10.00 -41.78
C GLU A 52 8.95 9.46 -43.05
N LYS A 53 9.19 8.14 -43.10
CA LYS A 53 9.76 7.48 -44.29
C LYS A 53 8.86 7.66 -45.52
N LEU A 54 7.54 7.56 -45.35
CA LEU A 54 6.58 7.77 -46.42
C LEU A 54 6.61 9.23 -46.90
N ALA A 55 6.61 10.21 -45.99
CA ALA A 55 6.68 11.63 -46.34
C ALA A 55 7.95 11.95 -47.16
N ARG A 56 9.11 11.43 -46.73
CA ARG A 56 10.39 11.61 -47.43
C ARG A 56 10.41 10.96 -48.82
N LYS A 57 9.77 9.80 -49.00
CA LYS A 57 9.68 9.13 -50.31
C LYS A 57 8.68 9.82 -51.24
N SER A 58 7.53 10.26 -50.73
CA SER A 58 6.52 10.98 -51.51
C SER A 58 7.09 12.26 -52.13
N ALA A 59 7.97 12.98 -51.41
CA ALA A 59 8.68 14.15 -51.94
C ALA A 59 9.61 13.85 -53.14
N LYS A 60 10.01 12.59 -53.33
CA LYS A 60 10.91 12.14 -54.43
C LYS A 60 10.16 11.49 -55.59
N GLY A 61 8.84 11.37 -55.51
CA GLY A 61 8.00 10.63 -56.45
C GLY A 61 7.80 9.19 -55.98
N LEU A 62 6.57 8.86 -55.58
CA LEU A 62 6.16 7.54 -55.12
C LEU A 62 5.18 6.93 -56.13
N THR A 63 5.35 5.67 -56.50
CA THR A 63 4.37 5.00 -57.35
C THR A 63 3.09 4.70 -56.57
N GLY A 64 1.93 4.61 -57.25
CA GLY A 64 0.66 4.26 -56.61
C GLY A 64 0.63 2.84 -56.02
N ALA A 65 1.53 1.94 -56.45
CA ALA A 65 1.68 0.60 -55.87
C ALA A 65 2.41 0.67 -54.52
N GLU A 66 3.52 1.41 -54.44
CA GLU A 66 4.26 1.63 -53.21
C GLU A 66 3.42 2.38 -52.17
N ALA A 67 2.68 3.41 -52.60
CA ALA A 67 1.74 4.13 -51.75
C ALA A 67 0.71 3.19 -51.10
N ARG A 68 0.12 2.27 -51.87
CA ARG A 68 -0.83 1.29 -51.36
C ARG A 68 -0.23 0.33 -50.33
N ILE A 69 1.01 -0.12 -50.55
CA ILE A 69 1.70 -1.01 -49.60
C ILE A 69 1.92 -0.28 -48.27
N HIS A 70 2.42 0.97 -48.31
CA HIS A 70 2.66 1.77 -47.13
C HIS A 70 1.37 2.07 -46.34
N LEU A 71 0.30 2.46 -47.03
CA LEU A 71 -1.00 2.72 -46.40
C LEU A 71 -1.58 1.47 -45.73
N ARG A 72 -1.44 0.30 -46.35
CA ARG A 72 -1.89 -0.97 -45.75
C ARG A 72 -1.10 -1.29 -44.49
N TYR A 73 0.22 -1.10 -44.51
CA TYR A 73 1.05 -1.34 -43.33
C TYR A 73 0.74 -0.35 -42.20
N LEU A 74 0.53 0.93 -42.51
CA LEU A 74 0.08 1.92 -41.52
C LEU A 74 -1.27 1.56 -40.91
N SER A 75 -2.23 1.10 -41.72
CA SER A 75 -3.53 0.64 -41.22
C SER A 75 -3.38 -0.52 -40.23
N PHE A 76 -2.51 -1.48 -40.54
CA PHE A 76 -2.20 -2.60 -39.65
C PHE A 76 -1.53 -2.14 -38.34
N LEU A 77 -0.58 -1.21 -38.40
CA LEU A 77 0.04 -0.65 -37.19
C LEU A 77 -0.97 0.13 -36.34
N LYS A 78 -1.90 0.85 -36.97
CA LYS A 78 -2.99 1.56 -36.28
C LYS A 78 -3.99 0.60 -35.62
N GLU A 79 -4.21 -0.57 -36.19
CA GLU A 79 -4.98 -1.65 -35.53
C GLU A 79 -4.27 -2.14 -34.27
N ILE A 80 -2.97 -2.44 -34.37
CA ILE A 80 -2.16 -2.83 -33.20
C ILE A 80 -2.14 -1.72 -32.14
N GLU A 81 -2.00 -0.45 -32.53
CA GLU A 81 -2.03 0.69 -31.60
C GLU A 81 -3.33 0.71 -30.80
N ARG A 82 -4.48 0.51 -31.46
CA ARG A 82 -5.79 0.44 -30.79
C ARG A 82 -5.87 -0.72 -29.81
N GLU A 83 -5.33 -1.89 -30.17
CA GLU A 83 -5.27 -3.04 -29.26
C GLU A 83 -4.40 -2.75 -28.03
N ARG A 84 -3.20 -2.19 -28.22
CA ARG A 84 -2.30 -1.82 -27.11
C ARG A 84 -2.87 -0.71 -26.22
N GLN A 85 -3.60 0.24 -26.80
CA GLN A 85 -4.31 1.27 -26.05
C GLN A 85 -5.36 0.64 -25.13
N LYS A 86 -6.14 -0.31 -25.65
CA LYS A 86 -7.13 -1.05 -24.84
C LYS A 86 -6.46 -1.85 -23.72
N GLU A 87 -5.37 -2.55 -24.01
CA GLU A 87 -4.62 -3.30 -22.99
C GLU A 87 -4.07 -2.39 -21.89
N LEU A 88 -3.61 -1.18 -22.25
CA LEU A 88 -3.16 -0.17 -21.30
C LEU A 88 -4.31 0.33 -20.42
N GLU A 89 -5.48 0.58 -21.00
CA GLU A 89 -6.68 0.98 -20.26
C GLU A 89 -7.10 -0.09 -19.25
N GLU A 90 -7.18 -1.35 -19.67
CA GLU A 90 -7.49 -2.48 -18.78
C GLU A 90 -6.42 -2.65 -17.68
N ALA A 91 -5.14 -2.46 -18.00
CA ALA A 91 -4.07 -2.50 -17.01
C ALA A 91 -4.15 -1.34 -16.01
N ASN A 92 -4.56 -0.15 -16.46
CA ASN A 92 -4.77 1.01 -15.62
C ASN A 92 -5.94 0.80 -14.65
N GLU A 93 -7.04 0.22 -15.11
CA GLU A 93 -8.18 -0.13 -14.25
C GLU A 93 -7.77 -1.09 -13.13
N ARG A 94 -7.01 -2.15 -13.47
CA ARG A 94 -6.47 -3.11 -12.49
C ARG A 94 -5.51 -2.44 -11.51
N LEU A 95 -4.63 -1.55 -11.99
CA LEU A 95 -3.71 -0.79 -11.15
C LEU A 95 -4.45 0.08 -10.13
N GLU A 96 -5.47 0.81 -10.59
CA GLU A 96 -6.29 1.67 -9.71
C GLU A 96 -7.10 0.85 -8.71
N GLU A 97 -7.61 -0.32 -9.09
CA GLU A 97 -8.26 -1.24 -8.16
C GLU A 97 -7.28 -1.76 -7.10
N ALA A 98 -6.08 -2.20 -7.50
CA ALA A 98 -5.05 -2.66 -6.57
C ALA A 98 -4.62 -1.54 -5.60
N ARG A 99 -4.51 -0.30 -6.10
CA ARG A 99 -4.20 0.88 -5.29
C ARG A 99 -5.29 1.14 -4.25
N ARG A 100 -6.57 1.09 -4.63
CA ARG A 100 -7.69 1.24 -3.69
C ARG A 100 -7.66 0.17 -2.60
N LYS A 101 -7.49 -1.10 -2.98
CA LYS A 101 -7.41 -2.23 -2.03
C LYS A 101 -6.23 -2.09 -1.06
N PHE A 102 -5.07 -1.63 -1.53
CA PHE A 102 -3.92 -1.39 -0.66
C PHE A 102 -4.20 -0.27 0.35
N ILE A 103 -4.73 0.87 -0.09
CA ILE A 103 -5.09 1.99 0.79
C ILE A 103 -6.10 1.56 1.86
N GLU A 104 -7.12 0.79 1.45
CA GLU A 104 -8.12 0.25 2.38
C GLU A 104 -7.50 -0.68 3.41
N SER A 105 -6.70 -1.67 2.98
CA SER A 105 -6.02 -2.60 3.91
C SER A 105 -5.13 -1.88 4.93
N ARG A 106 -4.47 -0.80 4.50
CA ARG A 106 -3.64 0.04 5.37
C ARG A 106 -4.46 0.80 6.39
N ARG A 107 -5.63 1.31 6.00
CA ARG A 107 -6.58 1.96 6.93
C ARG A 107 -7.09 0.97 7.97
N GLU A 108 -7.49 -0.23 7.54
CA GLU A 108 -7.98 -1.28 8.44
C GLU A 108 -6.92 -1.72 9.45
N ARG A 109 -5.66 -1.94 9.00
CA ARG A 109 -4.54 -2.26 9.89
C ARG A 109 -4.33 -1.15 10.91
N LYS A 110 -4.28 0.10 10.45
CA LYS A 110 -4.02 1.26 11.32
C LYS A 110 -5.11 1.44 12.38
N THR A 111 -6.37 1.14 12.06
CA THR A 111 -7.45 1.14 13.06
C THR A 111 -7.16 0.18 14.22
N VAL A 112 -6.70 -1.03 13.94
CA VAL A 112 -6.38 -2.02 14.99
C VAL A 112 -5.10 -1.64 15.75
N GLU A 113 -4.11 -1.07 15.06
CA GLU A 113 -2.89 -0.54 15.66
C GLU A 113 -3.22 0.58 16.67
N THR A 114 -4.08 1.53 16.30
CA THR A 114 -4.52 2.59 17.22
C THR A 114 -5.30 2.05 18.42
N LEU A 115 -6.07 0.98 18.26
CA LEU A 115 -6.71 0.31 19.40
C LEU A 115 -5.68 -0.32 20.35
N LYS A 116 -4.58 -0.86 19.82
CA LYS A 116 -3.48 -1.42 20.60
C LYS A 116 -2.74 -0.33 21.38
N GLU A 117 -2.45 0.79 20.74
CA GLU A 117 -1.82 1.96 21.38
C GLU A 117 -2.65 2.46 22.57
N LYS A 118 -3.95 2.70 22.36
CA LYS A 118 -4.86 3.13 23.43
C LYS A 118 -4.98 2.10 24.56
N ALA A 119 -5.05 0.81 24.23
CA ALA A 119 -5.09 -0.25 25.24
C ALA A 119 -3.79 -0.30 26.06
N TYR A 120 -2.65 0.00 25.44
CA TYR A 120 -1.36 0.05 26.11
C TYR A 120 -1.25 1.26 27.04
N GLU A 121 -1.73 2.43 26.62
CA GLU A 121 -1.80 3.62 27.47
C GLU A 121 -2.63 3.36 28.73
N LEU A 122 -3.83 2.78 28.59
CA LEU A 122 -4.67 2.40 29.71
C LEU A 122 -3.98 1.41 30.67
N TYR A 123 -3.30 0.41 30.11
CA TYR A 123 -2.52 -0.55 30.90
C TYR A 123 -1.41 0.16 31.72
N LEU A 124 -0.71 1.13 31.13
CA LEU A 124 0.32 1.91 31.84
C LEU A 124 -0.29 2.78 32.95
N GLU A 125 -1.47 3.35 32.74
CA GLU A 125 -2.17 4.09 33.78
C GLU A 125 -2.58 3.20 34.97
N GLU A 126 -3.13 2.02 34.69
CA GLU A 126 -3.49 1.03 35.71
C GLU A 126 -2.25 0.58 36.49
N LEU A 127 -1.12 0.37 35.80
CA LEU A 127 0.15 0.03 36.42
C LEU A 127 0.59 1.10 37.42
N LYS A 128 0.60 2.36 37.00
CA LYS A 128 0.94 3.51 37.85
C LYS A 128 -0.01 3.65 39.03
N ARG A 129 -1.31 3.39 38.85
CA ARG A 129 -2.30 3.42 39.95
C ARG A 129 -2.02 2.31 40.96
N ALA A 130 -1.71 1.10 40.50
CA ALA A 130 -1.38 -0.03 41.37
C ALA A 130 -0.07 0.21 42.15
N GLU A 131 0.95 0.78 41.50
CA GLU A 131 2.22 1.15 42.16
C GLU A 131 2.00 2.19 43.26
N ARG A 132 1.24 3.27 42.98
CA ARG A 132 0.90 4.27 44.00
C ARG A 132 0.18 3.66 45.18
N LYS A 133 -0.83 2.82 44.94
CA LYS A 133 -1.57 2.13 46.00
C LYS A 133 -0.65 1.27 46.88
N LEU A 134 0.30 0.55 46.27
CA LEU A 134 1.27 -0.25 47.01
C LEU A 134 2.18 0.62 47.88
N ILE A 135 2.64 1.77 47.37
CA ILE A 135 3.46 2.73 48.14
C ILE A 135 2.67 3.26 49.35
N ASP A 136 1.41 3.66 49.14
CA ASP A 136 0.54 4.17 50.19
C ASP A 136 0.28 3.12 51.27
N GLU A 137 0.02 1.86 50.88
CA GLU A 137 -0.16 0.73 51.80
C GLU A 137 1.10 0.44 52.62
N VAL A 138 2.29 0.50 52.01
CA VAL A 138 3.57 0.33 52.70
C VAL A 138 3.82 1.46 53.69
N ALA A 139 3.54 2.71 53.29
CA ALA A 139 3.68 3.88 54.15
C ALA A 139 2.73 3.82 55.36
N ALA A 140 1.45 3.49 55.13
CA ALA A 140 0.46 3.31 56.18
C ALA A 140 0.86 2.21 57.17
N ASN A 141 1.36 1.07 56.69
CA ASN A 141 1.84 -0.02 57.55
C ASN A 141 3.06 0.39 58.40
N LYS A 142 4.00 1.17 57.85
CA LYS A 142 5.14 1.69 58.62
C LYS A 142 4.69 2.65 59.71
N ILE A 143 3.75 3.54 59.42
CA ILE A 143 3.17 4.46 60.41
C ILE A 143 2.42 3.68 61.50
N ALA A 144 1.61 2.69 61.12
CA ALA A 144 0.89 1.85 62.08
C ALA A 144 1.85 1.12 63.05
N ARG A 145 2.97 0.59 62.55
CA ARG A 145 4.01 -0.03 63.39
C ARG A 145 4.67 0.97 64.34
N SER A 146 5.04 2.17 63.86
CA SER A 146 5.69 3.17 64.71
C SER A 146 4.77 3.69 65.83
N ILE A 147 3.46 3.81 65.56
CA ILE A 147 2.45 4.15 66.58
C ILE A 147 2.31 3.01 67.59
N ALA A 148 2.29 1.75 67.15
CA ALA A 148 2.21 0.59 68.04
C ALA A 148 3.43 0.48 68.95
N ASP A 149 4.64 0.73 68.43
CA ASP A 149 5.88 0.71 69.22
C ASP A 149 5.94 1.84 70.25
N LYS A 150 5.47 3.05 69.89
CA LYS A 150 5.34 4.17 70.84
C LYS A 150 4.34 3.90 71.96
N ARG A 151 3.26 3.14 71.69
CA ARG A 151 2.27 2.74 72.71
C ARG A 151 2.73 1.59 73.60
N ARG A 152 3.79 0.88 73.23
CA ARG A 152 4.39 -0.22 73.99
C ARG A 152 5.61 0.18 74.82
N SER A 153 6.08 1.42 74.70
CA SER A 153 7.09 1.95 75.61
C SER A 153 6.41 2.44 76.90
N PRO A 154 6.84 1.96 78.08
CA PRO A 154 6.23 2.28 79.38
C PRO A 154 6.38 3.74 79.80
#